data_AF-A0A959EJH8-F1
#
_entry.id   AF-A0A959EJH8-F1
#
_cell.length_a   1.000
_cell.length_b   1.000
_cell.length_c   1.000
_cell.angle_alpha   90.00
_cell.angle_beta   90.00
_cell.angle_gamma   90.00
#
_symmetry.space_group_name_H-M   'P 1'
#
loop_
_entity.id
_entity.type
_entity.pdbx_description
1 polymer ?
#
loop_
_entity_poly.entity_id
_entity_poly.type
_entity_poly.pdbx_seq_one_letter_code
_entity_poly.pdbx_strand_id
1 'polypeptide(L)'
;STINELYSGSRELFEGLWIDKHWDWAANQRPVIWLKFSSQGVRTLGLEPAIHNMLKEVAGSLGIELQETSFDRKFKELITRAAAGRKAVLLIDEYDKPIIDFLEDVPQAEANRDILKSFYSVLKDCDPYLELAFITGVPAFSKVSIFSDLNNLKNLSLHRQADTLLGITQEELEGYFTPALEEAAQYLNTTN
;
A
#
# COMPACT_ATOMS: atom_id res chain seq x y z
N SER A 1 9.78 -0.52 2.49
CA SER A 1 8.93 0.65 2.80
C SER A 1 9.12 0.96 4.28
N THR A 2 9.13 2.22 4.70
CA THR A 2 9.32 2.61 6.10
C THR A 2 8.36 1.88 7.06
N ILE A 3 7.09 1.74 6.67
CA ILE A 3 6.08 1.02 7.48
C ILE A 3 6.43 -0.47 7.59
N ASN A 4 6.92 -1.09 6.49
CA ASN A 4 7.37 -2.48 6.52
C ASN A 4 8.49 -2.67 7.54
N GLU A 5 9.55 -1.85 7.45
CA GLU A 5 10.70 -1.96 8.37
C GLU A 5 10.31 -1.71 9.83
N LEU A 6 9.39 -0.77 10.08
CA LEU A 6 8.90 -0.46 11.42
C LEU A 6 8.19 -1.65 12.06
N TYR A 7 7.32 -2.34 11.31
CA TYR A 7 6.57 -3.50 11.80
C TYR A 7 7.35 -4.81 11.74
N SER A 8 8.35 -4.92 10.84
CA SER A 8 9.30 -6.04 10.80
C SER A 8 10.33 -5.96 11.93
N GLY A 9 10.55 -4.77 12.50
CA GLY A 9 11.39 -4.57 13.68
C GLY A 9 12.85 -4.23 13.38
N SER A 10 13.15 -3.71 12.19
CA SER A 10 14.49 -3.30 11.73
C SER A 10 14.94 -2.00 12.42
N ARG A 11 15.09 -2.04 13.75
CA ARG A 11 15.34 -0.87 14.61
C ARG A 11 16.56 -0.06 14.19
N GLU A 12 17.60 -0.74 13.73
CA GLU A 12 18.86 -0.18 13.24
C GLU A 12 18.65 0.87 12.13
N LEU A 13 17.57 0.75 11.34
CA LEU A 13 17.25 1.71 10.27
C LEU A 13 16.69 3.04 10.80
N PHE A 14 16.36 3.11 12.09
CA PHE A 14 15.69 4.25 12.71
C PHE A 14 16.53 4.91 13.80
N GLU A 15 17.78 4.48 14.00
CA GLU A 15 18.66 5.04 15.01
C GLU A 15 18.79 6.57 14.89
N GLY A 16 18.59 7.26 16.02
CA GLY A 16 18.66 8.73 16.08
C GLY A 16 17.40 9.45 15.61
N LEU A 17 16.42 8.76 15.00
CA LEU A 17 15.12 9.34 14.67
C LEU A 17 14.20 9.37 15.90
N TRP A 18 13.18 10.23 15.85
CA TRP A 18 12.20 10.34 16.92
C TRP A 18 11.54 8.98 17.23
N ILE A 19 11.23 8.18 16.21
CA ILE A 19 10.49 6.92 16.36
C ILE A 19 11.27 5.83 17.12
N ASP A 20 12.61 5.81 17.07
CA ASP A 20 13.44 4.82 17.77
C ASP A 20 13.16 4.79 19.28
N LYS A 21 12.96 5.97 19.89
CA LYS A 21 12.71 6.11 21.32
C LYS A 21 11.23 6.04 21.71
N HIS A 22 10.32 6.09 20.75
CA HIS A 22 8.88 6.19 20.99
C HIS A 22 8.09 4.98 20.46
N TRP A 23 8.78 4.02 19.85
CA TRP A 23 8.19 2.78 19.35
C TRP A 23 8.59 1.59 20.23
N ASP A 24 7.60 0.81 20.70
CA ASP A 24 7.88 -0.45 21.37
C ASP A 24 8.18 -1.54 20.34
N TRP A 25 9.46 -1.68 20.00
CA TRP A 25 9.95 -2.62 18.99
C TRP A 25 9.56 -4.06 19.25
N ALA A 26 9.53 -4.51 20.51
CA ALA A 26 9.20 -5.90 20.84
C ALA A 26 7.68 -6.14 20.82
N ALA A 27 6.91 -5.20 21.37
CA ALA A 27 5.46 -5.33 21.45
C ALA A 27 4.77 -5.08 20.11
N ASN A 28 5.35 -4.24 19.24
CA ASN A 28 4.70 -3.79 18.01
C ASN A 28 5.11 -4.54 16.74
N GLN A 29 5.99 -5.54 16.82
CA GLN A 29 6.25 -6.43 15.69
C GLN A 29 4.97 -7.12 15.23
N ARG A 30 4.69 -7.07 13.92
CA ARG A 30 3.52 -7.65 13.26
C ARG A 30 3.95 -8.30 11.94
N PRO A 31 3.31 -9.39 11.52
CA PRO A 31 3.49 -9.93 10.18
C PRO A 31 2.99 -8.92 9.15
N VAL A 32 3.79 -8.65 8.12
CA VAL A 32 3.47 -7.68 7.06
C VAL A 32 3.14 -8.41 5.77
N ILE A 33 1.94 -8.19 5.26
CA ILE A 33 1.50 -8.61 3.93
C ILE A 33 1.68 -7.42 3.01
N TRP A 34 2.60 -7.52 2.05
CA TRP A 34 2.88 -6.42 1.11
C TRP A 34 2.55 -6.83 -0.33
N LEU A 35 1.44 -6.30 -0.84
CA LEU A 35 0.97 -6.49 -2.21
C LEU A 35 1.41 -5.32 -3.07
N LYS A 36 2.00 -5.59 -4.23
CA LYS A 36 2.46 -4.57 -5.19
C LYS A 36 1.92 -4.89 -6.57
N PHE A 37 1.07 -4.03 -7.10
CA PHE A 37 0.49 -4.21 -8.44
C PHE A 37 1.42 -3.72 -9.58
N SER A 38 2.47 -2.98 -9.24
CA SER A 38 3.48 -2.44 -10.17
C SER A 38 4.20 -3.49 -11.02
N SER A 39 4.38 -4.70 -10.49
CA SER A 39 5.28 -5.72 -11.02
C SER A 39 4.60 -7.00 -11.54
N GLN A 40 3.27 -6.98 -11.73
CA GLN A 40 2.50 -8.22 -11.87
C GLN A 40 2.20 -8.69 -13.30
N GLY A 41 2.74 -8.01 -14.32
CA GLY A 41 2.55 -8.42 -15.72
C GLY A 41 1.07 -8.46 -16.14
N VAL A 42 0.23 -7.57 -15.58
CA VAL A 42 -1.23 -7.56 -15.79
C VAL A 42 -1.59 -7.51 -17.28
N ARG A 43 -0.85 -6.74 -18.08
CA ARG A 43 -1.04 -6.65 -19.54
C ARG A 43 -0.81 -7.95 -20.28
N THR A 44 0.08 -8.81 -19.81
CA THR A 44 0.45 -10.05 -20.50
C THR A 44 -0.31 -11.26 -19.98
N LEU A 45 -0.61 -11.29 -18.67
CA LEU A 45 -1.21 -12.46 -17.99
C LEU A 45 -2.70 -12.30 -17.70
N GLY A 46 -3.23 -11.08 -17.72
CA GLY A 46 -4.52 -10.75 -17.12
C GLY A 46 -4.42 -10.57 -15.60
N LEU A 47 -5.38 -9.84 -15.02
CA LEU A 47 -5.34 -9.43 -13.62
C LEU A 47 -5.51 -10.59 -12.63
N GLU A 48 -6.45 -11.51 -12.89
CA GLU A 48 -6.72 -12.60 -11.95
C GLU A 48 -5.54 -13.57 -11.79
N PRO A 49 -4.90 -14.08 -12.87
CA PRO A 49 -3.67 -14.86 -12.75
C PRO A 49 -2.53 -14.10 -12.07
N ALA A 50 -2.41 -12.79 -12.34
CA ALA A 50 -1.44 -11.91 -11.70
C ALA A 50 -1.65 -11.83 -10.17
N ILE A 51 -2.90 -11.67 -9.71
CA ILE A 51 -3.24 -11.69 -8.28
C ILE A 51 -2.89 -13.04 -7.66
N HIS A 52 -3.18 -14.15 -8.34
CA HIS A 52 -2.83 -15.48 -7.83
C HIS A 52 -1.33 -15.67 -7.60
N ASN A 53 -0.51 -15.24 -8.56
CA ASN A 53 0.94 -15.32 -8.45
C ASN A 53 1.45 -14.44 -7.30
N MET A 54 0.97 -13.19 -7.23
CA MET A 54 1.30 -12.26 -6.15
C MET A 54 0.99 -12.83 -4.76
N LEU A 55 -0.21 -13.39 -4.56
CA LEU A 55 -0.61 -13.98 -3.28
C LEU A 55 0.28 -15.17 -2.91
N LYS A 56 0.65 -16.00 -3.89
CA LYS A 56 1.54 -17.15 -3.68
C LYS A 56 2.95 -16.72 -3.29
N GLU A 57 3.51 -15.71 -3.94
CA GLU A 57 4.83 -15.16 -3.62
C GLU A 57 4.87 -14.60 -2.20
N VAL A 58 3.87 -13.78 -1.85
CA VAL A 58 3.78 -13.19 -0.51
C VAL A 58 3.56 -14.25 0.56
N ALA A 59 2.68 -15.22 0.33
CA ALA A 59 2.49 -16.35 1.24
C ALA A 59 3.81 -17.13 1.45
N GLY A 60 4.56 -17.39 0.37
CA GLY A 60 5.87 -18.03 0.44
C GLY A 60 6.87 -17.27 1.31
N SER A 61 6.92 -15.93 1.19
CA SER A 61 7.78 -15.07 2.01
C SER A 61 7.44 -15.10 3.52
N LEU A 62 6.19 -15.40 3.84
CA LEU A 62 5.68 -15.56 5.22
C LEU A 62 5.72 -17.02 5.71
N GLY A 63 6.20 -17.97 4.90
CA GLY A 63 6.18 -19.40 5.22
C GLY A 63 4.76 -19.99 5.26
N ILE A 64 3.80 -19.38 4.56
CA ILE A 64 2.40 -19.79 4.51
C ILE A 64 2.15 -20.55 3.20
N GLU A 65 1.52 -21.71 3.31
CA GLU A 65 1.02 -22.46 2.16
C GLU A 65 -0.48 -22.22 2.00
N LEU A 66 -0.89 -21.68 0.85
CA LEU A 66 -2.31 -21.39 0.56
C LEU A 66 -3.00 -22.64 -0.02
N GLN A 67 -4.17 -22.97 0.51
CA GLN A 67 -4.96 -24.14 0.13
C GLN A 67 -6.23 -23.77 -0.65
N GLU A 68 -6.73 -22.54 -0.50
CA GLU A 68 -7.89 -22.06 -1.25
C GLU A 68 -7.59 -21.96 -2.75
N THR A 69 -8.64 -21.99 -3.58
CA THR A 69 -8.50 -21.98 -5.05
C THR A 69 -8.68 -20.59 -5.63
N SER A 70 -9.77 -19.91 -5.27
CA SER A 70 -10.12 -18.59 -5.78
C SER A 70 -9.28 -17.47 -5.14
N PHE A 71 -9.07 -16.37 -5.87
CA PHE A 71 -8.13 -15.32 -5.45
C PHE A 71 -8.60 -14.58 -4.20
N ASP A 72 -9.90 -14.37 -4.06
CA ASP A 72 -10.56 -13.74 -2.92
C ASP A 72 -10.38 -14.59 -1.65
N ARG A 73 -10.61 -15.90 -1.75
CA ARG A 73 -10.44 -16.83 -0.63
C ARG A 73 -8.98 -17.01 -0.25
N LYS A 74 -8.07 -17.10 -1.23
CA LYS A 74 -6.63 -17.10 -0.98
C LYS A 74 -6.17 -15.85 -0.24
N PHE A 75 -6.74 -14.69 -0.58
CA PHE A 75 -6.40 -13.45 0.11
C PHE A 75 -6.91 -13.45 1.55
N LYS A 76 -8.14 -13.90 1.79
CA LYS A 76 -8.70 -14.10 3.14
C LYS A 76 -7.84 -15.06 3.96
N GLU A 77 -7.47 -16.19 3.36
CA GLU A 77 -6.61 -17.21 3.96
C GLU A 77 -5.25 -16.61 4.33
N LEU A 78 -4.61 -15.89 3.40
CA LEU A 78 -3.33 -15.23 3.64
C LEU A 78 -3.40 -14.30 4.84
N ILE A 79 -4.40 -13.41 4.91
CA ILE A 79 -4.57 -12.48 6.04
C ILE A 79 -4.79 -13.24 7.35
N THR A 80 -5.68 -14.22 7.34
CA THR A 80 -6.05 -14.97 8.55
C THR A 80 -4.88 -15.80 9.08
N ARG A 81 -4.12 -16.45 8.19
CA ARG A 81 -2.96 -17.26 8.57
C ARG A 81 -1.76 -16.42 8.97
N ALA A 82 -1.53 -15.29 8.29
CA ALA A 82 -0.50 -14.34 8.71
C ALA A 82 -0.81 -13.80 10.12
N ALA A 83 -2.08 -13.53 10.41
CA ALA A 83 -2.52 -13.03 11.71
C ALA A 83 -2.52 -14.08 12.85
N ALA A 84 -1.86 -15.24 12.66
CA ALA A 84 -1.77 -16.28 13.67
C ALA A 84 -0.90 -15.81 14.86
N GLY A 85 -1.56 -15.31 15.91
CA GLY A 85 -0.95 -14.90 17.18
C GLY A 85 -0.88 -13.40 17.39
N ARG A 86 -0.74 -12.60 16.32
CA ARG A 86 -0.86 -11.13 16.34
C ARG A 86 -1.56 -10.67 15.07
N LYS A 87 -2.28 -9.56 15.13
CA LYS A 87 -2.87 -8.92 13.95
C LYS A 87 -1.82 -8.67 12.87
N ALA A 88 -2.21 -8.69 11.60
CA ALA A 88 -1.32 -8.44 10.47
C ALA A 88 -1.36 -6.97 10.02
N VAL A 89 -0.28 -6.51 9.38
CA VAL A 89 -0.24 -5.23 8.67
C VAL A 89 -0.35 -5.51 7.19
N LEU A 90 -1.32 -4.87 6.53
CA LEU A 90 -1.56 -4.99 5.10
C LEU A 90 -1.08 -3.73 4.39
N LEU A 91 -0.13 -3.87 3.48
CA LEU A 91 0.36 -2.81 2.60
C LEU A 91 -0.04 -3.16 1.17
N ILE A 92 -0.76 -2.28 0.49
CA ILE A 92 -1.14 -2.46 -0.92
C ILE A 92 -0.64 -1.25 -1.70
N ASP A 93 0.25 -1.50 -2.65
CA ASP A 93 0.86 -0.45 -3.48
C ASP A 93 0.33 -0.46 -4.91
N GLU A 94 0.12 0.74 -5.42
CA GLU A 94 -0.49 1.05 -6.72
C GLU A 94 -1.79 0.27 -6.99
N TYR A 95 -2.73 0.30 -6.04
CA TYR A 95 -3.96 -0.51 -6.08
C TYR A 95 -4.80 -0.30 -7.37
N ASP A 96 -4.66 0.85 -8.01
CA ASP A 96 -5.38 1.33 -9.17
C ASP A 96 -4.64 1.09 -10.49
N LYS A 97 -3.37 0.67 -10.45
CA LYS A 97 -2.57 0.39 -11.65
C LYS A 97 -3.26 -0.55 -12.65
N PRO A 98 -3.91 -1.65 -12.23
CA PRO A 98 -4.60 -2.53 -13.18
C PRO A 98 -5.74 -1.86 -13.95
N ILE A 99 -6.26 -0.72 -13.47
CA ILE A 99 -7.26 0.07 -14.19
C ILE A 99 -6.54 1.15 -15.01
N ILE A 100 -5.56 1.85 -14.43
CA ILE A 100 -4.83 2.94 -15.08
C ILE A 100 -4.13 2.46 -16.35
N ASP A 101 -3.55 1.25 -16.33
CA ASP A 101 -2.89 0.68 -17.51
C ASP A 101 -3.87 0.46 -18.68
N PHE A 102 -5.18 0.40 -18.44
CA PHE A 102 -6.18 0.11 -19.47
C PHE A 102 -7.13 1.28 -19.71
N LEU A 103 -6.74 2.52 -19.39
CA LEU A 103 -7.62 3.69 -19.61
C LEU A 103 -8.06 3.88 -21.06
N GLU A 104 -7.27 3.42 -22.04
CA GLU A 104 -7.63 3.45 -23.46
C GLU A 104 -8.52 2.26 -23.88
N ASP A 105 -8.59 1.21 -23.05
CA ASP A 105 -9.42 0.01 -23.24
C ASP A 105 -10.46 -0.08 -22.12
N VAL A 106 -11.51 0.73 -22.26
CA VAL A 106 -12.57 0.87 -21.25
C VAL A 106 -13.20 -0.48 -20.85
N PRO A 107 -13.56 -1.39 -21.77
CA PRO A 107 -14.09 -2.71 -21.39
C PRO A 107 -13.13 -3.50 -20.49
N GLN A 108 -11.83 -3.50 -20.79
CA GLN A 108 -10.85 -4.21 -19.96
C GLN A 108 -10.63 -3.52 -18.61
N ALA A 109 -10.64 -2.18 -18.57
CA ALA A 109 -10.57 -1.42 -17.33
C ALA A 109 -11.78 -1.69 -16.42
N GLU A 110 -12.98 -1.81 -16.97
CA GLU A 110 -14.20 -2.19 -16.23
C GLU A 110 -14.13 -3.62 -15.70
N ALA A 111 -13.68 -4.58 -16.52
CA ALA A 111 -13.47 -5.96 -16.06
C ALA A 111 -12.45 -6.03 -14.93
N ASN A 112 -11.33 -5.31 -15.03
CA ASN A 112 -10.31 -5.25 -13.99
C ASN A 112 -10.86 -4.61 -12.70
N ARG A 113 -11.68 -3.56 -12.83
CA ARG A 113 -12.34 -2.90 -11.72
C ARG A 113 -13.27 -3.85 -10.95
N ASP A 114 -14.02 -4.71 -11.64
CA ASP A 114 -14.90 -5.68 -10.99
C ASP A 114 -14.12 -6.77 -10.24
N ILE A 115 -13.01 -7.26 -10.84
CA ILE A 115 -12.09 -8.19 -10.17
C ILE A 115 -11.51 -7.55 -8.89
N LEU A 116 -11.02 -6.32 -8.98
CA LEU A 116 -10.48 -5.60 -7.82
C LEU A 116 -11.56 -5.39 -6.75
N LYS A 117 -12.78 -5.05 -7.14
CA LYS A 117 -13.90 -4.90 -6.19
C LYS A 117 -14.14 -6.19 -5.41
N SER A 118 -14.17 -7.34 -6.09
CA SER A 118 -14.28 -8.65 -5.44
C SER A 118 -13.10 -8.93 -4.52
N PHE A 119 -11.87 -8.68 -4.98
CA PHE A 119 -10.64 -8.89 -4.22
C PHE A 119 -10.61 -8.09 -2.91
N TYR A 120 -10.94 -6.79 -2.97
CA TYR A 120 -10.91 -5.93 -1.78
C TYR A 120 -12.13 -6.10 -0.87
N SER A 121 -13.25 -6.65 -1.36
CA SER A 121 -14.44 -6.90 -0.52
C SER A 121 -14.15 -7.79 0.70
N VAL A 122 -13.17 -8.69 0.56
CA VAL A 122 -12.67 -9.58 1.62
C VAL A 122 -12.17 -8.83 2.84
N LEU A 123 -11.66 -7.59 2.67
CA LEU A 123 -11.13 -6.79 3.77
C LEU A 123 -12.18 -6.48 4.84
N LYS A 124 -13.46 -6.44 4.48
CA LYS A 124 -14.56 -6.23 5.43
C LYS A 124 -14.61 -7.33 6.50
N ASP A 125 -14.45 -8.58 6.09
CA ASP A 125 -14.42 -9.73 6.99
C ASP A 125 -13.07 -9.88 7.70
N CYS A 126 -12.02 -9.27 7.15
CA CYS A 126 -10.67 -9.41 7.66
C CYS A 126 -10.28 -8.36 8.71
N ASP A 127 -11.13 -7.37 8.97
CA ASP A 127 -10.90 -6.29 9.94
C ASP A 127 -10.41 -6.79 11.32
N PRO A 128 -10.96 -7.86 11.93
CA PRO A 128 -10.48 -8.35 13.22
C PRO A 128 -9.03 -8.86 13.21
N TYR A 129 -8.52 -9.24 12.03
CA TYR A 129 -7.17 -9.77 11.84
C TYR A 129 -6.15 -8.71 11.47
N LEU A 130 -6.58 -7.47 11.19
CA LEU A 130 -5.71 -6.39 10.73
C LEU A 130 -5.43 -5.39 11.86
N GLU A 131 -4.15 -5.04 12.00
CA GLU A 131 -3.66 -3.94 12.84
C GLU A 131 -3.76 -2.63 12.06
N LEU A 132 -3.35 -2.68 10.80
CA LEU A 132 -3.28 -1.56 9.89
C LEU A 132 -3.47 -2.08 8.46
N ALA A 133 -4.28 -1.39 7.67
CA ALA A 133 -4.31 -1.51 6.22
C ALA A 133 -3.94 -0.17 5.61
N PHE A 134 -2.84 -0.15 4.84
CA PHE A 134 -2.33 1.04 4.17
C PHE A 134 -2.30 0.80 2.66
N ILE A 135 -3.04 1.64 1.92
CA ILE A 135 -3.25 1.47 0.48
C ILE A 135 -2.77 2.73 -0.22
N THR A 136 -1.87 2.60 -1.19
CA THR A 136 -1.31 3.70 -1.98
C THR A 136 -1.68 3.57 -3.46
N GLY A 137 -1.89 4.71 -4.11
CA GLY A 137 -2.31 4.82 -5.51
C GLY A 137 -2.60 6.28 -5.87
N VAL A 138 -3.18 6.52 -7.04
CA VAL A 138 -3.52 7.87 -7.52
C VAL A 138 -4.89 8.31 -6.96
N PRO A 139 -4.97 9.39 -6.17
CA PRO A 139 -6.20 9.80 -5.48
C PRO A 139 -7.39 10.09 -6.41
N ALA A 140 -7.14 10.54 -7.64
CA ALA A 140 -8.17 10.90 -8.62
C ALA A 140 -9.11 9.72 -8.94
N PHE A 141 -8.65 8.48 -8.76
CA PHE A 141 -9.39 7.26 -9.08
C PHE A 141 -9.96 6.55 -7.84
N SER A 142 -9.77 7.10 -6.63
CA SER A 142 -10.11 6.42 -5.38
C SER A 142 -11.59 6.47 -4.97
N LYS A 143 -12.36 7.43 -5.50
CA LYS A 143 -13.65 7.81 -4.90
C LYS A 143 -14.90 7.12 -5.45
N VAL A 144 -14.85 6.41 -6.58
CA VAL A 144 -16.10 6.05 -7.28
C VAL A 144 -16.28 4.56 -7.61
N SER A 145 -15.55 3.62 -7.01
CA SER A 145 -15.98 2.22 -7.20
C SER A 145 -15.47 1.10 -6.32
N ILE A 146 -14.17 1.06 -6.06
CA ILE A 146 -13.56 -0.22 -5.66
C ILE A 146 -13.82 -0.46 -4.17
N PHE A 147 -13.85 0.62 -3.40
CA PHE A 147 -14.01 0.61 -1.95
C PHE A 147 -15.39 1.08 -1.50
N SER A 148 -16.38 1.17 -2.40
CA SER A 148 -17.74 1.62 -2.03
C SER A 148 -18.36 0.77 -0.93
N ASP A 149 -17.97 -0.50 -0.86
CA ASP A 149 -18.54 -1.49 0.05
C ASP A 149 -17.70 -1.64 1.33
N LEU A 150 -16.58 -0.91 1.44
CA LEU A 150 -15.68 -0.92 2.60
C LEU A 150 -15.92 0.32 3.48
N ASN A 151 -16.63 0.12 4.59
CA ASN A 151 -16.95 1.17 5.56
C ASN A 151 -15.81 1.45 6.56
N ASN A 152 -14.76 0.64 6.59
CA ASN A 152 -13.67 0.74 7.57
C ASN A 152 -12.42 1.48 7.04
N LEU A 153 -12.40 1.85 5.76
CA LEU A 153 -11.26 2.57 5.18
C LEU A 153 -11.37 4.07 5.42
N LYS A 154 -10.38 4.64 6.11
CA LYS A 154 -10.21 6.09 6.22
C LYS A 154 -9.31 6.59 5.10
N ASN A 155 -9.85 7.39 4.20
CA ASN A 155 -9.04 8.04 3.16
C ASN A 155 -8.13 9.11 3.80
N LEU A 156 -6.81 8.84 3.83
CA LEU A 156 -5.83 9.75 4.40
C LEU A 156 -5.43 10.88 3.44
N SER A 157 -5.56 10.72 2.13
CA SER A 157 -5.17 11.72 1.11
C SER A 157 -5.93 13.05 1.18
N LEU A 158 -6.99 13.13 2.00
CA LEU A 158 -7.80 14.34 2.20
C LEU A 158 -7.75 14.83 3.65
N HIS A 159 -6.96 14.16 4.49
CA HIS A 159 -6.85 14.52 5.89
C HIS A 159 -5.75 15.56 6.05
N ARG A 160 -6.07 16.73 6.59
CA ARG A 160 -5.12 17.85 6.77
C ARG A 160 -3.83 17.47 7.50
N GLN A 161 -3.87 16.46 8.38
CA GLN A 161 -2.68 15.95 9.08
C GLN A 161 -1.80 15.02 8.24
N ALA A 162 -2.30 14.54 7.10
CA ALA A 162 -1.56 13.74 6.14
C ALA A 162 -0.93 14.55 5.01
N ASP A 163 -1.34 15.81 4.83
CA ASP A 163 -0.70 16.76 3.91
C ASP A 163 0.80 16.92 4.18
N THR A 164 1.23 16.78 5.44
CA THR A 164 2.64 16.82 5.85
C THR A 164 3.25 15.44 6.11
N LEU A 165 2.47 14.34 6.02
CA LEU A 165 2.97 12.97 6.20
C LEU A 165 3.70 12.45 4.95
N LEU A 166 3.34 12.95 3.77
CA LEU A 166 3.90 12.53 2.48
C LEU A 166 4.25 13.77 1.66
N GLY A 167 5.54 14.11 1.59
CA GLY A 167 6.04 15.29 0.90
C GLY A 167 7.23 15.89 1.65
N ILE A 168 7.69 17.04 1.17
CA ILE A 168 8.65 17.89 1.89
C ILE A 168 7.84 19.13 2.27
N THR A 169 7.78 19.47 3.55
CA THR A 169 7.13 20.74 3.96
C THR A 169 7.90 21.93 3.40
N GLN A 170 7.27 23.10 3.28
CA GLN A 170 7.98 24.31 2.84
C GLN A 170 9.23 24.57 3.69
N GLU A 171 9.12 24.39 5.01
CA GLU A 171 10.21 24.57 5.96
C GLU A 171 11.33 23.54 5.76
N GLU A 172 11.01 22.27 5.48
CA GLU A 172 12.01 21.24 5.15
C GLU A 172 12.62 21.47 3.76
N LEU A 173 11.85 22.00 2.80
CA LEU A 173 12.32 22.30 1.46
C LEU A 173 13.33 23.46 1.50
N GLU A 174 12.97 24.54 2.19
CA GLU A 174 13.83 25.70 2.40
C GLU A 174 15.04 25.35 3.28
N GLY A 175 14.89 24.46 4.26
CA GLY A 175 15.95 24.07 5.18
C GLY A 175 16.97 23.07 4.63
N TYR A 176 16.53 22.09 3.82
CA TYR A 176 17.42 21.03 3.30
C TYR A 176 17.82 21.20 1.84
N PHE A 177 17.06 21.96 1.05
CA PHE A 177 17.26 22.10 -0.39
C PHE A 177 17.63 23.52 -0.84
N THR A 178 17.95 24.43 0.09
CA THR A 178 18.33 25.83 -0.22
C THR A 178 19.35 25.94 -1.37
N PRO A 179 20.48 25.19 -1.37
CA PRO A 179 21.47 25.32 -2.44
C PRO A 179 20.92 24.89 -3.82
N ALA A 180 20.11 23.83 -3.85
CA ALA A 180 19.51 23.31 -5.08
C ALA A 180 18.38 24.22 -5.59
N LEU A 181 17.64 24.88 -4.69
CA LEU A 181 16.61 25.87 -5.03
C LEU A 181 17.24 27.13 -5.64
N GLU A 182 18.36 27.61 -5.08
CA GLU A 182 19.10 28.77 -5.61
C GLU A 182 19.66 28.49 -7.01
N GLU A 183 20.20 27.28 -7.23
CA GLU A 183 20.71 26.85 -8.54
C GLU A 183 19.57 26.72 -9.57
N ALA A 184 18.42 26.17 -9.17
CA ALA A 184 17.24 26.09 -10.02
C ALA A 184 16.66 27.47 -10.36
N ALA A 185 16.61 28.41 -9.41
CA ALA A 185 16.15 29.78 -9.61
C ALA A 185 17.04 30.55 -10.60
N GLN A 186 18.37 30.37 -10.51
CA GLN A 186 19.32 30.92 -11.47
C GLN A 186 19.16 30.33 -12.87
N TYR A 187 18.93 29.02 -12.97
CA TYR A 187 18.70 28.35 -14.26
C TYR A 187 17.38 28.79 -14.92
N LEU A 188 16.33 29.03 -14.13
CA LEU A 188 14.98 29.36 -14.61
C LEU A 188 14.71 30.87 -14.77
N ASN A 189 15.66 31.74 -14.44
CA ASN A 189 15.50 33.21 -14.45
C ASN A 189 14.30 33.71 -13.63
N THR A 190 13.93 33.00 -12.57
CA THR A 190 12.87 33.41 -11.65
C THR A 190 13.50 33.73 -10.30
N THR A 191 13.36 34.97 -9.86
CA THR A 191 13.72 35.40 -8.51
C THR A 191 12.49 35.29 -7.60
N ASN A 192 12.71 34.90 -6.33
CA ASN A 192 11.69 34.85 -5.28
C ASN A 192 10.87 36.15 -5.20
#